data_AF-Q4SA29-F1
#
_entry.id   AF-Q4SA29-F1
#
_cell.length_a   1.000
_cell.length_b   1.000
_cell.length_c   1.000
_cell.angle_alpha   90.00
_cell.angle_beta   90.00
_cell.angle_gamma   90.00
#
_symmetry.space_group_name_H-M   'P 1'
#
loop_
_entity.id
_entity.type
_entity.pdbx_description
1 polymer ?
#
loop_
_entity_poly.entity_id
_entity_poly.type
_entity_poly.pdbx_seq_one_letter_code
_entity_poly.pdbx_strand_id
1 'polypeptide(L)' 'METEGSQSSLSAVDSPHDPCKMFIGGLSWQTTQEGLKEYFCKYGEVKECMVMRDPVTKRSR' A
#
# COMPACT_ATOMS: atom_id res chain seq x y z
N MET A 1 -25.10 29.52 3.48
CA MET A 1 -24.68 28.47 4.43
C MET A 1 -24.88 27.17 3.69
N GLU A 2 -23.95 26.85 2.78
CA GLU A 2 -24.04 25.67 1.92
C GLU A 2 -22.62 25.13 1.76
N THR A 3 -22.20 24.30 2.71
CA THR A 3 -21.00 23.47 2.59
C THR A 3 -21.46 22.12 2.03
N GLU A 4 -21.51 22.02 0.71
CA GLU A 4 -21.81 20.77 0.02
C GLU A 4 -20.55 19.90 -0.10
N GLY A 5 -20.67 18.67 0.41
CA GLY A 5 -20.09 17.48 -0.20
C GLY A 5 -18.58 17.32 -0.09
N SER A 6 -18.14 16.61 0.94
CA SER A 6 -16.88 15.87 0.97
C SER A 6 -16.71 15.05 -0.31
N GLN A 7 -15.93 15.54 -1.27
CA GLN A 7 -15.46 14.74 -2.39
C GLN A 7 -14.46 13.71 -1.86
N SER A 8 -14.99 12.53 -1.57
CA SER A 8 -14.22 11.29 -1.48
C SER A 8 -13.69 10.97 -2.88
N SER A 9 -12.53 11.53 -3.23
CA SER A 9 -11.82 11.19 -4.47
C SER A 9 -11.17 9.81 -4.35
N LEU A 10 -12.01 8.76 -4.39
CA LEU A 10 -11.60 7.36 -4.55
C LEU A 10 -11.72 6.98 -6.04
N SER A 11 -10.85 7.53 -6.88
CA SER A 11 -10.63 7.03 -8.25
C SER A 11 -9.39 7.65 -8.90
N ALA A 12 -8.24 7.57 -8.23
CA ALA A 12 -6.97 7.84 -8.90
C ALA A 12 -6.51 6.58 -9.63
N VAL A 13 -6.99 6.49 -10.88
CA VAL A 13 -6.31 6.00 -12.08
C VAL A 13 -5.04 5.15 -11.83
N ASP A 14 -5.07 3.90 -12.28
CA ASP A 14 -3.87 3.08 -12.52
C ASP A 14 -2.98 3.78 -13.56
N SER A 15 -2.23 4.78 -13.11
CA SER A 15 -1.21 5.45 -13.88
C SER A 15 0.13 4.90 -13.38
N PRO A 16 1.02 4.39 -14.25
CA PRO A 16 2.31 3.84 -13.84
C PRO A 16 3.24 4.88 -13.18
N HIS A 17 2.81 6.14 -13.11
CA HIS A 17 3.51 7.26 -12.51
C HIS A 17 2.75 7.88 -11.32
N ASP A 18 1.99 7.08 -10.55
CA ASP A 18 1.48 7.58 -9.28
C ASP A 18 2.67 7.83 -8.32
N PRO A 19 2.99 9.10 -7.98
CA PRO A 19 4.16 9.42 -7.16
C PRO A 19 4.04 8.90 -5.72
N CYS A 20 2.86 8.44 -5.31
CA CYS A 20 2.60 7.92 -3.98
C CYS A 20 2.63 6.38 -3.92
N LYS A 21 2.88 5.69 -5.05
CA LYS A 21 2.99 4.23 -5.10
C LYS A 21 4.46 3.81 -5.07
N MET A 22 4.83 3.04 -4.04
CA MET A 22 6.18 2.47 -3.90
C MET A 22 6.13 0.94 -3.95
N PHE A 23 7.09 0.35 -4.66
CA PHE A 23 7.31 -1.10 -4.67
C PHE A 23 8.46 -1.46 -3.75
N ILE A 24 8.21 -2.40 -2.82
CA ILE A 24 9.20 -2.82 -1.83
C ILE A 24 9.50 -4.30 -2.07
N GLY A 25 10.71 -4.58 -2.57
CA GLY A 25 11.23 -5.94 -2.75
C GLY A 25 12.05 -6.41 -1.54
N GLY A 26 12.39 -7.71 -1.52
CA GLY A 26 13.28 -8.28 -0.49
C GLY A 26 12.71 -8.32 0.92
N LEU A 27 11.38 -8.18 1.07
CA LEU A 27 10.72 -8.33 2.36
C LEU A 27 10.84 -9.78 2.85
N SER A 28 11.04 -9.94 4.17
CA SER A 28 11.01 -11.26 4.80
C SER A 28 9.63 -11.87 4.68
N TRP A 29 9.55 -13.20 4.62
CA TRP A 29 8.29 -13.96 4.61
C TRP A 29 7.45 -13.72 5.87
N GLN A 30 8.12 -13.36 6.97
CA GLN A 30 7.50 -13.03 8.24
C GLN A 30 6.92 -11.61 8.27
N THR A 31 7.26 -10.76 7.29
CA THR A 31 6.77 -9.38 7.24
C THR A 31 5.27 -9.39 6.95
N THR A 32 4.52 -8.75 7.86
CA THR A 32 3.08 -8.53 7.74
C THR A 32 2.80 -7.13 7.21
N GLN A 33 1.61 -6.98 6.64
CA GLN A 33 1.10 -5.68 6.23
C GLN A 33 1.05 -4.71 7.41
N GLU A 34 0.67 -5.19 8.60
CA GLU A 34 0.63 -4.41 9.84
C GLU A 34 2.01 -3.91 10.25
N GLY A 35 3.02 -4.79 10.28
CA GLY A 35 4.38 -4.39 10.65
C GLY A 35 5.00 -3.42 9.65
N LEU A 36 4.68 -3.59 8.36
CA LEU A 36 5.12 -2.67 7.32
C LEU A 36 4.43 -1.30 7.48
N LYS A 37 3.11 -1.28 7.69
CA LYS A 37 2.35 -0.06 7.96
C LYS A 37 2.89 0.67 9.19
N GLU A 38 3.06 -0.02 10.32
CA GLU A 38 3.58 0.58 11.56
C GLU A 38 4.98 1.18 11.37
N TYR A 39 5.85 0.49 10.63
CA TYR A 39 7.18 0.99 10.31
C TYR A 39 7.14 2.25 9.46
N PHE A 40 6.37 2.24 8.36
CA PHE A 40 6.27 3.37 7.43
C PHE A 40 5.47 4.56 8.00
N CYS A 41 4.55 4.32 8.94
CA CYS A 41 3.82 5.37 9.65
C CYS A 41 4.73 6.37 10.38
N LYS A 42 5.98 5.99 10.70
CA LYS A 42 6.98 6.89 11.29
C LYS A 42 7.50 7.94 10.31
N TYR A 43 7.38 7.69 9.01
CA TYR A 43 7.87 8.55 7.94
C TYR A 43 6.76 9.32 7.23
N GLY A 44 5.50 8.92 7.42
CA GLY A 44 4.33 9.59 6.84
C GLY A 44 3.06 8.75 6.96
N GLU A 45 1.92 9.33 6.57
CA GLU A 45 0.65 8.60 6.55
C GLU A 45 0.65 7.53 5.47
N VAL A 46 0.43 6.28 5.87
CA VAL A 46 0.28 5.14 4.94
C VAL A 46 -1.19 4.99 4.56
N LYS A 47 -1.54 5.45 3.35
CA LYS A 47 -2.90 5.33 2.79
C LYS A 47 -3.32 3.88 2.57
N GLU A 48 -2.48 3.13 1.87
CA GLU A 48 -2.72 1.73 1.55
C GLU A 48 -1.38 0.98 1.52
N CYS A 49 -1.39 -0.28 1.96
CA CYS A 49 -0.26 -1.17 1.85
C CYS A 49 -0.77 -2.55 1.45
N MET A 50 -0.12 -3.22 0.50
CA MET A 50 -0.44 -4.59 0.12
C MET A 50 0.86 -5.40 0.14
N VAL A 51 0.88 -6.44 0.96
CA VAL A 51 1.97 -7.42 0.92
C VAL A 51 1.54 -8.52 -0.03
N MET A 52 2.06 -8.49 -1.26
CA MET A 52 1.84 -9.58 -2.21
C MET A 52 2.55 -10.82 -1.66
N ARG A 53 1.74 -11.75 -1.15
CA ARG A 53 2.19 -13.08 -0.73
C ARG A 53 1.80 -14.02 -1.85
N ASP A 54 2.74 -14.82 -2.32
CA ASP A 54 2.44 -15.93 -3.21
C ASP A 54 1.61 -16.96 -2.41
N PRO A 55 0.34 -17.23 -2.77
CA PRO A 55 -0.48 -18.21 -2.08
C PRO A 55 -0.14 -19.66 -2.48
N VAL A 56 0.82 -19.89 -3.40
CA VAL A 56 0.98 -21.17 -4.09
C VAL A 56 2.29 -21.88 -3.79
N THR A 57 3.43 -21.22 -3.68
CA THR A 57 4.70 -21.94 -3.77
C THR A 57 5.09 -22.64 -2.46
N LYS A 58 4.54 -23.84 -2.25
CA LYS A 58 5.41 -24.96 -1.88
C LYS A 58 6.42 -25.20 -3.04
N ARG A 59 7.42 -24.29 -3.13
CA ARG A 59 8.72 -24.34 -3.84
C ARG A 59 8.91 -23.51 -5.13
N SER A 60 9.87 -22.58 -5.00
CA SER A 60 10.92 -22.05 -5.90
C SER A 60 10.68 -21.91 -7.42
N ARG A 61 10.86 -20.67 -7.90
CA ARG A 61 12.04 -20.29 -8.70
C ARG A 61 12.38 -18.82 -8.46
#